data_AF-A0A4Q5PEM2-F1
#
_entry.id   AF-A0A4Q5PEM2-F1
#
_cell.length_a   1.000
_cell.length_b   1.000
_cell.length_c   1.000
_cell.angle_alpha   90.00
_cell.angle_beta   90.00
_cell.angle_gamma   90.00
#
_symmetry.space_group_name_H-M   'P 1'
#
loop_
_entity.id
_entity.type
_entity.pdbx_description
1 polymer ?
#
loop_
_entity_poly.entity_id
_entity_poly.type
_entity_poly.pdbx_seq_one_letter_code
_entity_poly.pdbx_strand_id
1 'polypeptide(L)' 'MVFAFDTLGYSKRLREAEVPANQADAHAEAARDFIMTELAIRSDLLSLQSDVAALRDTVALKSDLAAMRNELLAAIEKST' A
#
# COMPACT_ATOMS: atom_id res chain seq x y z
N MET A 1 7.44 -7.45 6.48
CA MET A 1 6.64 -7.38 7.73
C MET A 1 5.17 -7.63 7.42
N VAL A 2 4.72 -8.88 7.49
CA VAL A 2 3.28 -9.16 7.54
C VAL A 2 2.87 -8.85 8.98
N PHE A 3 1.98 -7.88 9.19
CA PHE A 3 1.39 -7.68 10.52
C PHE A 3 0.38 -8.81 10.72
N ALA A 4 0.86 -9.94 11.25
CA ALA A 4 0.02 -11.08 11.57
C ALA A 4 -0.70 -10.82 12.91
N PHE A 5 -2.01 -10.97 12.94
CA PHE A 5 -2.79 -10.93 14.16
C PHE A 5 -2.46 -12.19 14.97
N ASP A 6 -1.99 -12.01 16.21
CA ASP A 6 -1.61 -13.11 17.10
C ASP A 6 -2.86 -13.74 17.74
N THR A 7 -3.53 -14.61 16.99
CA THR A 7 -4.70 -15.35 17.46
C THR A 7 -4.41 -16.19 18.70
N LEU A 8 -3.20 -16.75 18.80
CA LEU A 8 -2.81 -17.59 19.94
C LEU A 8 -2.67 -16.76 21.21
N GLY A 9 -1.94 -15.64 21.15
CA GLY A 9 -1.82 -14.72 22.28
C GLY A 9 -3.13 -14.07 22.69
N TYR A 10 -4.05 -13.83 21.73
CA TYR A 10 -5.39 -13.31 22.00
C TYR A 10 -6.27 -14.34 22.73
N SER A 11 -6.35 -15.58 22.23
CA SER A 11 -7.11 -16.66 22.88
C SER A 11 -6.62 -16.95 24.30
N LYS A 12 -5.30 -16.85 24.57
CA LYS A 12 -4.72 -17.02 25.91
C LYS A 12 -5.22 -15.95 26.89
N ARG A 13 -5.22 -14.69 26.47
CA ARG A 13 -5.73 -13.58 27.29
C ARG A 13 -7.22 -13.71 27.62
N LEU A 14 -8.02 -14.18 26.66
CA LEU A 14 -9.44 -14.45 26.93
C LEU A 14 -9.63 -15.56 27.97
N ARG A 15 -8.83 -16.62 27.89
CA ARG A 15 -8.87 -17.71 28.89
C ARG A 15 -8.39 -17.25 30.27
N GLU A 16 -7.38 -16.38 30.34
CA GLU A 16 -6.94 -15.75 31.59
C GLU A 16 -8.05 -14.88 32.22
N ALA A 17 -8.95 -14.34 31.39
CA ALA A 17 -10.16 -13.65 31.82
C ALA A 17 -11.37 -14.59 32.02
N GLU A 18 -11.13 -15.89 32.20
CA GLU A 18 -12.14 -16.92 32.46
C GLU A 18 -13.14 -17.18 31.32
N VAL A 19 -12.84 -16.73 30.10
CA VAL A 19 -13.64 -17.09 28.92
C VAL A 19 -13.39 -18.58 28.59
N PRO A 20 -14.46 -19.38 28.38
CA PRO A 20 -14.32 -20.79 28.00
C PRO A 20 -13.44 -20.98 26.76
N ALA A 21 -12.60 -22.02 26.74
CA ALA A 21 -11.59 -22.21 25.69
C ALA A 21 -12.18 -22.21 24.26
N ASN A 22 -13.31 -22.87 24.06
CA ASN A 22 -14.00 -22.89 22.76
C ASN A 22 -14.49 -21.50 22.33
N GLN A 23 -14.92 -20.67 23.27
CA GLN A 23 -15.33 -19.29 22.98
C GLN A 23 -14.11 -18.39 22.75
N ALA A 24 -13.05 -18.56 23.52
CA ALA A 24 -11.81 -17.81 23.38
C ALA A 24 -11.16 -18.03 22.00
N ASP A 25 -11.14 -19.28 21.53
CA ASP A 25 -10.61 -19.62 20.21
C ASP A 25 -11.51 -19.04 19.09
N ALA A 26 -12.83 -19.20 19.20
CA ALA A 26 -13.78 -18.62 18.25
C ALA A 26 -13.72 -17.08 18.19
N HIS A 27 -13.55 -16.41 19.34
CA HIS A 27 -13.36 -14.96 19.40
C HIS A 27 -12.05 -14.53 18.74
N ALA A 28 -10.96 -15.28 18.94
CA ALA A 28 -9.67 -14.98 18.32
C ALA A 28 -9.73 -15.11 16.79
N GLU A 29 -10.41 -16.13 16.27
CA GLU A 29 -10.62 -16.32 14.84
C GLU A 29 -11.51 -15.21 14.25
N ALA A 30 -12.65 -14.91 14.87
CA ALA A 30 -13.53 -13.82 14.42
C ALA A 30 -12.82 -12.46 14.42
N ALA A 31 -12.03 -12.17 15.46
CA ALA A 31 -11.24 -10.95 15.55
C ALA A 31 -10.17 -10.88 14.44
N ARG A 32 -9.47 -11.98 14.16
CA ARG A 32 -8.53 -12.06 13.04
C ARG A 32 -9.22 -11.76 11.73
N ASP A 33 -10.33 -12.43 11.45
CA ASP A 33 -11.00 -12.30 10.16
C ASP A 33 -11.53 -10.88 9.95
N PHE A 34 -12.11 -10.26 10.98
CA PHE A 34 -12.54 -8.86 10.90
C PHE A 34 -11.36 -7.89 10.70
N ILE A 35 -10.30 -8.00 11.51
CA ILE A 35 -9.16 -7.09 11.47
C ILE A 35 -8.33 -7.26 10.19
N MET A 36 -8.21 -8.49 9.68
CA MET A 36 -7.44 -8.79 8.46
C MET A 36 -8.17 -8.47 7.17
N THR A 37 -9.49 -8.31 7.21
CA THR A 37 -10.28 -7.96 6.02
C THR A 37 -10.06 -6.50 5.61
N GLU A 38 -9.80 -5.60 6.57
CA GLU A 38 -9.70 -4.15 6.31
C GLU A 38 -8.27 -3.58 6.35
N LEU A 39 -7.26 -4.38 6.69
CA LEU A 39 -5.88 -3.90 6.54
C LEU A 39 -5.58 -3.80 5.04
N ALA A 40 -5.44 -2.56 4.55
CA ALA A 40 -4.75 -2.29 3.27
C ALA A 40 -3.52 -3.18 3.22
N ILE A 41 -3.56 -4.18 2.35
CA ILE A 41 -2.59 -5.26 2.42
C ILE A 41 -1.26 -4.68 1.94
N ARG A 42 -0.16 -5.29 2.36
CA ARG A 42 1.18 -4.93 1.85
C ARG A 42 1.20 -4.83 0.31
N SER A 43 0.38 -5.63 -0.38
CA SER A 43 0.17 -5.54 -1.83
C SER A 43 -0.37 -4.20 -2.29
N ASP A 44 -1.33 -3.62 -1.57
CA ASP A 44 -1.99 -2.37 -1.97
C ASP A 44 -1.02 -1.20 -1.84
N LEU A 45 -0.23 -1.18 -0.77
CA LEU A 45 0.85 -0.19 -0.61
C LEU A 45 1.94 -0.34 -1.66
N LEU A 46 2.31 -1.58 -2.03
CA LEU A 46 3.27 -1.82 -3.11
C LEU A 46 2.70 -1.41 -4.48
N SER A 47 1.43 -1.68 -4.74
CA SER A 47 0.73 -1.23 -5.94
C SER A 47 0.71 0.29 -6.03
N LEU A 48 0.33 0.96 -4.92
CA LEU A 48 0.32 2.42 -4.86
C LEU A 48 1.71 3.02 -5.04
N GLN A 49 2.76 2.41 -4.49
CA GLN A 49 4.14 2.84 -4.72
C GLN A 49 4.54 2.73 -6.20
N SER A 50 4.16 1.65 -6.87
CA SER A 50 4.38 1.46 -8.31
C SER A 50 3.65 2.51 -9.13
N ASP A 51 2.37 2.78 -8.82
CA ASP A 51 1.57 3.78 -9.51
C ASP A 51 2.16 5.19 -9.34
N VAL A 52 2.62 5.53 -8.14
CA VAL A 52 3.30 6.80 -7.86
C VAL A 52 4.63 6.91 -8.62
N ALA A 53 5.39 5.83 -8.74
CA ALA A 53 6.62 5.83 -9.55
C ALA A 53 6.32 6.09 -11.03
N ALA A 54 5.33 5.39 -11.60
CA ALA A 54 4.91 5.60 -12.99
C ALA A 54 4.40 7.03 -13.25
N LEU A 55 3.69 7.63 -12.29
CA LEU A 55 3.27 9.03 -12.37
C LEU A 55 4.45 10.00 -12.36
N ARG A 56 5.49 9.74 -11.56
CA ARG A 56 6.71 10.57 -11.54
C ARG A 56 7.44 10.52 -12.88
N ASP A 57 7.57 9.33 -13.48
CA ASP A 57 8.18 9.16 -14.79
C ASP A 57 7.38 9.91 -15.86
N THR A 58 6.05 9.86 -15.81
CA THR A 58 5.16 10.62 -16.71
C THR A 58 5.37 12.13 -16.59
N VAL A 59 5.55 12.64 -15.36
CA VAL A 59 5.83 14.06 -15.12
C VAL A 59 7.21 14.45 -15.66
N ALA A 60 8.23 13.61 -15.47
CA ALA A 60 9.56 13.84 -16.02
C ALA A 60 9.54 13.91 -17.56
N LEU A 61 8.89 12.95 -18.21
CA LEU A 61 8.74 12.93 -19.67
C LEU A 61 8.03 14.18 -20.21
N LYS A 62 7.02 14.70 -19.49
CA LYS A 62 6.36 15.96 -19.88
C LYS A 62 7.31 17.16 -19.82
N SER A 63 8.20 17.20 -18.83
CA SER A 63 9.22 18.25 -18.72
C SER A 63 10.23 18.16 -19.87
N ASP A 64 10.72 16.95 -20.16
CA ASP A 64 11.67 16.72 -21.25
C ASP A 64 11.06 17.11 -22.61
N LEU A 65 9.80 16.74 -22.85
CA LEU A 65 9.08 17.13 -24.06
C LEU A 65 8.93 18.66 -24.17
N ALA A 66 8.66 19.35 -23.06
CA ALA A 66 8.58 20.81 -23.03
C ALA A 66 9.94 21.45 -23.33
N ALA A 67 11.04 20.91 -22.79
CA ALA A 67 12.39 21.36 -23.08
C ALA A 67 12.74 21.17 -24.57
N MET A 68 12.52 19.96 -25.10
CA MET A 68 12.75 19.65 -26.52
C MET A 68 11.94 20.57 -27.44
N ARG A 69 10.67 20.84 -27.11
CA ARG A 69 9.83 21.77 -27.87
C ARG A 69 10.45 23.17 -27.92
N ASN A 70 10.93 23.67 -26.79
CA ASN A 70 11.53 25.01 -26.71
C ASN A 70 12.86 25.08 -27.49
N GLU A 71 13.69 24.04 -27.40
CA GLU A 71 14.94 23.93 -28.17
C GLU A 71 14.67 23.92 -29.68
N LEU A 72 13.65 23.19 -30.12
CA LEU A 72 13.25 23.15 -31.53
C LEU A 72 12.78 24.51 -32.03
N LEU A 73 11.96 25.22 -31.25
CA LEU A 73 11.51 26.58 -31.60
C LEU A 73 12.71 27.53 -31.75
N ALA A 74 13.64 27.50 -30.79
CA ALA A 74 14.86 28.32 -30.86
C ALA A 74 15.75 27.97 -32.06
N ALA A 75 15.82 26.70 -32.47
CA ALA A 75 16.57 26.28 -33.65
C ALA A 75 15.93 26.76 -34.96
N ILE A 76 14.60 26.77 -35.03
CA ILE A 76 13.84 27.30 -36.18
C ILE A 76 14.06 28.82 -36.31
N GLU A 77 13.97 29.55 -35.20
CA GLU A 77 14.21 31.00 -35.17
C GLU A 77 15.63 31.38 -35.61
N LYS A 78 16.64 30.57 -35.25
CA LYS A 78 18.03 30.80 -35.71
C LYS A 78 18.28 30.46 -37.18
N SER A 79 17.40 29.68 -37.80
CA SER A 79 17.55 29.20 -39.19
C SER A 79 16.77 30.05 -40.21
N THR A 80 16.00 31.03 -39.75
CA THR A 80 15.22 31.98 -40.57
C THR A 80 15.90 33.34 -40.59
#